data_AF-A0A6M1ZMW0-F1
#
_entry.id   AF-A0A6M1ZMW0-F1
#
_cell.length_a   1.000
_cell.length_b   1.000
_cell.length_c   1.000
_cell.angle_alpha   90.00
_cell.angle_beta   90.00
_cell.angle_gamma   90.00
#
_symmetry.space_group_name_H-M   'P 1'
#
loop_
_entity.id
_entity.type
_entity.pdbx_description
1 polymer ?
#
loop_
_entity_poly.entity_id
_entity_poly.type
_entity_poly.pdbx_seq_one_letter_code
_entity_poly.pdbx_strand_id
1 'polypeptide(L)'
;LGDLSINQMQSFVTSPIDGGGLGLMPNNFDAAHSFAKTSYGLDNFSDGNLFFGNMMGSLGETSTIACILGGLFLIYTGVGAWRTMVAFGITAFLTAFIFQFFSTHFGVDGGAWNPARYAMPAYRHLIMGGLAFGLVFMATDPVSSPSMNSSKWIYGGLIGLVTIVIRLINPAFPEGVMLAILFGNVFAPLIDYYAVRNYRRAYRGQAIPEPS
;
A
#
# COMPACT_ATOMS: atom_id res chain seq x y z
N LEU A 1 -24.00 21.12 0.12
CA LEU A 1 -23.31 20.31 -0.93
C LEU A 1 -24.06 19.03 -1.29
N GLY A 2 -24.97 18.50 -0.45
CA GLY A 2 -25.67 17.23 -0.70
C GLY A 2 -26.83 17.25 -1.70
N ASP A 3 -26.94 18.25 -2.59
CA ASP A 3 -28.04 18.38 -3.56
C ASP A 3 -27.56 18.80 -4.97
N LEU A 4 -26.25 18.70 -5.22
CA LEU A 4 -25.69 18.96 -6.55
C LEU A 4 -25.71 17.69 -7.37
N SER A 5 -26.26 17.75 -8.59
CA SER A 5 -26.07 16.66 -9.56
C SER A 5 -24.59 16.50 -9.93
N ILE A 6 -24.18 15.31 -10.37
CA ILE A 6 -22.78 15.02 -10.77
C ILE A 6 -22.24 16.05 -11.78
N ASN A 7 -23.09 16.50 -12.71
CA ASN A 7 -22.74 17.51 -13.71
C ASN A 7 -22.48 18.89 -13.09
N GLN A 8 -23.22 19.25 -12.03
CA GLN A 8 -23.02 20.51 -11.31
C GLN A 8 -21.79 20.47 -10.41
N MET A 9 -21.49 19.32 -9.80
CA MET A 9 -20.22 19.11 -9.11
C MET A 9 -19.05 19.19 -10.08
N GLN A 10 -19.16 18.57 -11.26
CA GLN A 10 -18.12 18.67 -12.30
C GLN A 10 -17.87 20.12 -12.68
N SER A 11 -18.91 20.89 -12.99
CA SER A 11 -18.75 22.30 -13.35
C SER A 11 -18.14 23.17 -12.24
N PHE A 12 -18.45 22.88 -10.97
CA PHE A 12 -17.91 23.60 -9.82
C PHE A 12 -16.45 23.24 -9.53
N VAL A 13 -16.10 21.97 -9.75
CA VAL A 13 -14.77 21.45 -9.47
C VAL A 13 -13.79 21.84 -10.59
N THR A 14 -14.27 21.96 -11.83
CA THR A 14 -13.44 22.30 -12.99
C THR A 14 -13.39 23.79 -13.32
N SER A 15 -14.23 24.62 -12.70
CA SER A 15 -14.16 26.07 -12.89
C SER A 15 -12.86 26.62 -12.26
N PRO A 16 -12.24 27.63 -12.90
CA PRO A 16 -11.01 28.22 -12.40
C PRO A 16 -11.23 28.96 -11.07
N ILE A 17 -10.15 29.08 -10.28
CA ILE A 17 -10.17 29.50 -8.87
C ILE A 17 -10.68 30.95 -8.70
N ASP A 18 -10.45 31.78 -9.70
CA ASP A 18 -10.96 33.15 -9.84
C ASP A 18 -12.49 33.23 -9.96
N GLY A 19 -13.14 32.18 -10.46
CA GLY A 19 -14.59 32.03 -10.55
C GLY A 19 -15.24 31.32 -9.36
N GLY A 20 -14.50 31.07 -8.27
CA GLY A 20 -15.01 30.37 -7.07
C GLY A 20 -15.04 28.84 -7.20
N GLY A 21 -14.33 28.27 -8.18
CA GLY A 21 -14.17 26.83 -8.38
C GLY A 21 -12.92 26.22 -7.73
N LEU A 22 -12.75 24.91 -7.89
CA LEU A 22 -11.59 24.16 -7.36
C LEU A 22 -10.43 24.00 -8.36
N GLY A 23 -10.59 24.45 -9.61
CA GLY A 23 -9.53 24.51 -10.61
C GLY A 23 -8.98 23.15 -11.08
N LEU A 24 -9.74 22.04 -10.97
CA LEU A 24 -9.29 20.77 -11.55
C LEU A 24 -9.40 20.81 -13.08
N MET A 25 -8.44 20.20 -13.79
CA MET A 25 -8.61 19.99 -15.23
C MET A 25 -9.82 19.06 -15.50
N PRO A 26 -10.67 19.37 -16.50
CA PRO A 26 -11.89 18.61 -16.78
C PRO A 26 -11.68 17.11 -17.02
N ASN A 27 -10.53 16.73 -17.59
CA ASN A 27 -10.16 15.34 -17.86
C ASN A 27 -9.83 14.51 -16.62
N ASN A 28 -9.56 15.16 -15.49
CA ASN A 28 -9.14 14.50 -14.26
C ASN A 28 -10.28 14.43 -13.21
N PHE A 29 -11.48 14.91 -13.54
CA PHE A 29 -12.63 14.93 -12.65
C PHE A 29 -13.04 13.52 -12.20
N ASP A 30 -13.14 12.57 -13.12
CA ASP A 30 -13.58 11.20 -12.80
C ASP A 30 -12.60 10.48 -11.86
N ALA A 31 -11.30 10.70 -12.05
CA ALA A 31 -10.26 10.16 -11.18
C ALA A 31 -10.31 10.80 -9.77
N ALA A 32 -10.45 12.13 -9.70
CA ALA A 32 -10.56 12.84 -8.43
C ALA A 32 -11.85 12.49 -7.67
N HIS A 33 -12.97 12.34 -8.38
CA HIS A 33 -14.26 11.95 -7.82
C HIS A 33 -14.24 10.53 -7.28
N SER A 34 -13.69 9.58 -8.04
CA SER A 34 -13.52 8.19 -7.58
C SER A 34 -12.60 8.10 -6.37
N PHE A 35 -11.49 8.84 -6.39
CA PHE A 35 -10.56 8.92 -5.27
C PHE A 35 -11.23 9.51 -4.02
N ALA A 36 -12.02 10.58 -4.16
CA ALA A 36 -12.75 11.19 -3.06
C ALA A 36 -13.78 10.23 -2.45
N LYS A 37 -14.52 9.48 -3.28
CA LYS A 37 -15.44 8.43 -2.78
C LYS A 37 -14.70 7.36 -1.99
N THR A 38 -13.55 6.91 -2.47
CA THR A 38 -12.69 5.96 -1.76
C THR A 38 -12.07 6.56 -0.49
N SER A 39 -11.80 7.86 -0.44
CA SER A 39 -11.20 8.51 0.74
C SER A 39 -12.22 8.75 1.86
N TYR A 40 -13.46 9.11 1.48
CA TYR A 40 -14.55 9.40 2.40
C TYR A 40 -15.50 8.22 2.66
N GLY A 41 -15.36 7.12 1.92
CA GLY A 41 -16.16 5.90 2.16
C GLY A 41 -17.60 6.03 1.72
N LEU A 42 -17.81 6.72 0.60
CA LEU A 42 -19.14 6.99 0.03
C LEU A 42 -19.57 5.86 -0.93
N ASP A 43 -20.88 5.65 -1.03
CA ASP A 43 -21.53 4.66 -1.91
C ASP A 43 -20.99 3.22 -1.71
N ASN A 44 -20.55 2.59 -2.80
CA ASN A 44 -20.00 1.24 -2.79
C ASN A 44 -18.67 1.16 -2.04
N PHE A 45 -18.01 2.28 -1.69
CA PHE A 45 -16.72 2.32 -0.99
C PHE A 45 -16.80 2.32 0.55
N SER A 46 -17.94 1.92 1.12
CA SER A 46 -18.07 1.72 2.57
C SER A 46 -17.06 0.69 3.10
N ASP A 47 -16.58 0.85 4.32
CA ASP A 47 -15.57 -0.03 4.93
C ASP A 47 -15.99 -1.50 4.94
N GLY A 48 -17.29 -1.76 5.12
CA GLY A 48 -17.86 -3.12 5.00
C GLY A 48 -17.73 -3.68 3.59
N ASN A 49 -18.05 -2.89 2.56
CA ASN A 49 -17.91 -3.31 1.17
C ASN A 49 -16.43 -3.49 0.76
N LEU A 50 -15.51 -2.71 1.33
CA LEU A 50 -14.05 -2.90 1.16
C LEU A 50 -13.60 -4.23 1.74
N PHE A 51 -14.09 -4.56 2.92
CA PHE A 51 -13.71 -5.78 3.61
C PHE A 51 -14.29 -7.04 2.93
N PHE A 52 -15.55 -6.98 2.49
CA PHE A 52 -16.23 -8.06 1.78
C PHE A 52 -15.88 -8.14 0.28
N GLY A 53 -15.25 -7.12 -0.29
CA GLY A 53 -14.91 -7.07 -1.72
C GLY A 53 -16.10 -6.79 -2.64
N ASN A 54 -17.14 -6.13 -2.13
CA ASN A 54 -18.35 -5.77 -2.89
C ASN A 54 -18.13 -4.49 -3.71
N MET A 55 -17.06 -4.50 -4.51
CA MET A 55 -16.63 -3.38 -5.35
C MET A 55 -16.26 -3.84 -6.75
N MET A 56 -16.18 -2.88 -7.67
CA MET A 56 -15.73 -3.12 -9.04
C MET A 56 -14.26 -3.55 -9.04
N GLY A 57 -14.00 -4.83 -9.31
CA GLY A 57 -12.67 -5.44 -9.37
C GLY A 57 -12.75 -6.97 -9.34
N SER A 58 -11.60 -7.66 -9.40
CA SER A 58 -11.58 -9.12 -9.26
C SER A 58 -11.92 -9.51 -7.81
N LEU A 59 -12.74 -10.56 -7.61
CA LEU A 59 -13.13 -11.05 -6.29
C LEU A 59 -11.93 -11.35 -5.38
N GLY A 60 -10.82 -11.82 -5.97
CA GLY A 60 -9.58 -12.12 -5.24
C GLY A 60 -8.73 -10.90 -4.86
N GLU A 61 -8.90 -9.77 -5.55
CA GLU A 61 -8.17 -8.53 -5.28
C GLU A 61 -8.98 -7.58 -4.40
N THR A 62 -10.30 -7.65 -4.46
CA THR A 62 -11.19 -6.74 -3.73
C THR A 62 -11.50 -7.24 -2.32
N SER A 63 -11.48 -8.55 -2.07
CA SER A 63 -11.85 -9.14 -0.79
C SER A 63 -10.66 -9.31 0.15
N THR A 64 -10.55 -8.45 1.16
CA THR A 64 -9.53 -8.56 2.22
C THR A 64 -9.67 -9.87 3.00
N ILE A 65 -10.90 -10.32 3.24
CA ILE A 65 -11.17 -11.58 3.96
C ILE A 65 -10.56 -12.77 3.24
N ALA A 66 -10.79 -12.86 1.93
CA ALA A 66 -10.24 -13.94 1.11
C ALA A 66 -8.70 -13.92 1.15
N CYS A 67 -8.09 -12.74 1.10
CA CYS A 67 -6.64 -12.58 1.23
C CYS A 67 -6.13 -13.03 2.61
N ILE A 68 -6.80 -12.66 3.70
CA ILE A 68 -6.41 -13.07 5.06
C ILE A 68 -6.51 -14.58 5.23
N LEU A 69 -7.60 -15.19 4.74
CA LEU A 69 -7.77 -16.65 4.78
C LEU A 69 -6.68 -17.36 3.95
N GLY A 70 -6.36 -16.84 2.76
CA GLY A 70 -5.25 -17.33 1.95
C GLY A 70 -3.89 -17.19 2.66
N GLY A 71 -3.66 -16.07 3.35
CA GLY A 71 -2.44 -15.81 4.11
C GLY A 71 -2.28 -16.74 5.29
N LEU A 72 -3.35 -16.97 6.05
CA LEU A 72 -3.38 -17.95 7.14
C LEU A 72 -3.08 -19.35 6.62
N PHE A 73 -3.64 -19.73 5.47
CA PHE A 73 -3.37 -21.02 4.84
C PHE A 73 -1.89 -21.15 4.41
N LEU A 74 -1.29 -20.10 3.85
CA LEU A 74 0.13 -20.10 3.45
C LEU A 74 1.09 -20.14 4.65
N ILE A 75 0.74 -19.49 5.76
CA ILE A 75 1.50 -19.57 7.00
C ILE A 75 1.37 -20.98 7.60
N TYR A 76 0.17 -21.56 7.61
CA TYR A 76 -0.08 -22.90 8.13
C TYR A 76 0.68 -23.98 7.35
N THR A 77 0.74 -23.85 6.02
CA THR A 77 1.49 -24.77 5.16
C THR A 77 3.01 -24.59 5.22
N GLY A 78 3.51 -23.56 5.92
CA GLY A 78 4.94 -23.29 6.07
C GLY A 78 5.63 -22.76 4.80
N VAL A 79 4.88 -22.55 3.72
CA VAL A 79 5.39 -21.99 2.46
C VAL A 79 5.57 -20.47 2.58
N GLY A 80 4.65 -19.80 3.28
CA GLY A 80 4.63 -18.35 3.43
C GLY A 80 5.57 -17.85 4.53
N ALA A 81 6.48 -16.93 4.17
CA ALA A 81 7.34 -16.23 5.13
C ALA A 81 6.53 -15.22 5.97
N TRP A 82 5.97 -15.66 7.10
CA TRP A 82 5.19 -14.80 8.02
C TRP A 82 5.94 -13.53 8.46
N ARG A 83 7.28 -13.60 8.58
CA ARG A 83 8.13 -12.46 8.93
C ARG A 83 8.04 -11.34 7.89
N THR A 84 8.05 -11.70 6.60
CA THR A 84 7.93 -10.74 5.49
C THR A 84 6.53 -10.12 5.49
N MET A 85 5.48 -10.92 5.70
CA MET A 85 4.10 -10.44 5.77
C MET A 85 3.90 -9.40 6.89
N VAL A 86 4.41 -9.71 8.10
CA VAL A 86 4.31 -8.82 9.25
C VAL A 86 5.12 -7.54 9.05
N ALA A 87 6.37 -7.66 8.56
CA ALA A 87 7.21 -6.50 8.27
C ALA A 87 6.58 -5.58 7.22
N PHE A 88 6.06 -6.15 6.12
CA PHE A 88 5.35 -5.41 5.09
C PHE A 88 4.15 -4.67 5.67
N GLY A 89 3.26 -5.38 6.40
CA GLY A 89 2.04 -4.81 6.93
C GLY A 89 2.31 -3.67 7.91
N ILE A 90 3.26 -3.85 8.83
CA ILE A 90 3.66 -2.81 9.80
C ILE A 90 4.24 -1.60 9.08
N THR A 91 5.17 -1.80 8.15
CA THR A 91 5.82 -0.68 7.48
C THR A 91 4.86 0.04 6.54
N ALA A 92 4.00 -0.67 5.81
CA ALA A 92 2.95 -0.05 4.99
C ALA A 92 2.00 0.80 5.84
N PHE A 93 1.54 0.28 6.99
CA PHE A 93 0.69 1.04 7.91
C PHE A 93 1.42 2.26 8.46
N LEU A 94 2.65 2.09 8.93
CA LEU A 94 3.46 3.18 9.51
C LEU A 94 3.75 4.27 8.48
N THR A 95 4.14 3.90 7.26
CA THR A 95 4.39 4.86 6.18
C THR A 95 3.10 5.61 5.83
N ALA A 96 1.97 4.93 5.69
CA ALA A 96 0.68 5.58 5.43
C ALA A 96 0.28 6.53 6.57
N PHE A 97 0.50 6.13 7.82
CA PHE A 97 0.25 6.96 9.00
C PHE A 97 1.13 8.22 9.04
N ILE A 98 2.42 8.08 8.72
CA ILE A 98 3.35 9.21 8.63
C ILE A 98 2.87 10.19 7.56
N PHE A 99 2.51 9.71 6.37
CA PHE A 99 1.99 10.57 5.30
C PHE A 99 0.68 11.28 5.70
N GLN A 100 -0.23 10.58 6.36
CA GLN A 100 -1.47 11.17 6.91
C GLN A 100 -1.17 12.26 7.94
N PHE A 101 -0.24 12.00 8.86
CA PHE A 101 0.14 12.94 9.92
C PHE A 101 0.82 14.19 9.34
N PHE A 102 1.78 14.03 8.43
CA PHE A 102 2.46 15.15 7.77
C PHE A 102 1.51 15.97 6.89
N SER A 103 0.59 15.33 6.17
CA SER A 103 -0.42 16.05 5.38
C SER A 103 -1.36 16.88 6.25
N THR A 104 -1.66 16.43 7.46
CA THR A 104 -2.59 17.11 8.38
C THR A 104 -1.91 18.27 9.12
N HIS A 105 -0.62 18.16 9.43
CA HIS A 105 0.10 19.14 10.26
C HIS A 105 1.05 20.08 9.51
N PHE A 106 1.58 19.67 8.35
CA PHE A 106 2.59 20.42 7.57
C PHE A 106 2.17 20.66 6.10
N GLY A 107 0.93 20.33 5.74
CA GLY A 107 0.43 20.54 4.38
C GLY A 107 0.39 22.02 4.02
N VAL A 108 1.13 22.40 2.97
CA VAL A 108 0.97 23.72 2.34
C VAL A 108 -0.37 23.72 1.61
N ASP A 109 -1.17 24.79 1.77
CA ASP A 109 -2.47 25.05 1.12
C ASP A 109 -2.34 25.21 -0.41
N GLY A 110 -1.81 24.19 -1.09
CA GLY A 110 -1.55 24.14 -2.52
C GLY A 110 -2.59 23.31 -3.26
N GLY A 111 -3.84 23.79 -3.29
CA GLY A 111 -4.90 23.29 -4.17
C GLY A 111 -5.46 21.90 -3.86
N ALA A 112 -6.67 21.63 -4.34
CA ALA A 112 -7.49 20.45 -4.05
C ALA A 112 -6.87 19.07 -4.42
N TRP A 113 -5.77 19.06 -5.16
CA TRP A 113 -5.07 17.84 -5.59
C TRP A 113 -4.11 17.25 -4.54
N ASN A 114 -3.52 18.10 -3.69
CA ASN A 114 -2.50 17.66 -2.73
C ASN A 114 -3.11 17.04 -1.46
N PRO A 115 -4.14 17.61 -0.82
CA PRO A 115 -4.71 17.08 0.41
C PRO A 115 -5.47 15.76 0.23
N ALA A 116 -6.11 15.54 -0.94
CA ALA A 116 -6.93 14.36 -1.14
C ALA A 116 -6.09 13.07 -1.05
N ARG A 117 -4.95 13.03 -1.75
CA ARG A 117 -4.13 11.83 -1.93
C ARG A 117 -3.53 11.30 -0.63
N TYR A 118 -3.20 12.19 0.30
CA TYR A 118 -2.57 11.86 1.58
C TYR A 118 -3.54 11.83 2.77
N ALA A 119 -4.78 12.29 2.62
CA ALA A 119 -5.79 12.30 3.69
C ALA A 119 -6.54 10.97 3.87
N MET A 120 -6.30 9.98 2.99
CA MET A 120 -6.88 8.65 3.14
C MET A 120 -6.40 8.01 4.46
N PRO A 121 -7.31 7.53 5.33
CA PRO A 121 -6.92 6.90 6.58
C PRO A 121 -5.96 5.72 6.36
N ALA A 122 -4.90 5.64 7.18
CA ALA A 122 -3.86 4.61 7.06
C ALA A 122 -4.43 3.17 7.08
N TYR A 123 -5.48 2.92 7.85
CA TYR A 123 -6.13 1.60 7.92
C TYR A 123 -6.81 1.21 6.60
N ARG A 124 -7.34 2.17 5.83
CA ARG A 124 -8.02 1.89 4.56
C ARG A 124 -7.06 1.44 3.47
N HIS A 125 -5.81 1.89 3.52
CA HIS A 125 -4.76 1.39 2.63
C HIS A 125 -4.48 -0.11 2.84
N LEU A 126 -4.62 -0.59 4.09
CA LEU A 126 -4.40 -1.99 4.45
C LEU A 126 -5.60 -2.86 4.11
N ILE A 127 -6.82 -2.31 4.23
CA ILE A 127 -8.08 -3.02 3.91
C ILE A 127 -8.35 -3.02 2.40
N MET A 128 -7.79 -2.08 1.63
CA MET A 128 -7.83 -2.16 0.17
C MET A 128 -7.15 -3.44 -0.32
N GLY A 129 -7.97 -4.38 -0.81
CA GLY A 129 -7.56 -5.76 -1.02
C GLY A 129 -6.37 -5.93 -1.98
N GLY A 130 -6.12 -5.02 -2.91
CA GLY A 130 -4.92 -5.09 -3.77
C GLY A 130 -3.59 -5.06 -3.01
N LEU A 131 -3.52 -4.37 -1.85
CA LEU A 131 -2.35 -4.41 -0.98
C LEU A 131 -2.27 -5.73 -0.22
N ALA A 132 -3.39 -6.21 0.33
CA ALA A 132 -3.44 -7.49 1.04
C ALA A 132 -3.11 -8.67 0.10
N PHE A 133 -3.58 -8.62 -1.13
CA PHE A 133 -3.32 -9.61 -2.18
C PHE A 133 -1.83 -9.68 -2.51
N GLY A 134 -1.20 -8.54 -2.82
CA GLY A 134 0.23 -8.51 -3.12
C GLY A 134 1.10 -8.89 -1.92
N LEU A 135 0.69 -8.53 -0.70
CA LEU A 135 1.37 -8.94 0.53
C LEU A 135 1.33 -10.46 0.72
N VAL A 136 0.18 -11.09 0.52
CA VAL A 136 -0.03 -12.50 0.83
C VAL A 136 0.44 -13.43 -0.28
N PHE A 137 0.21 -13.08 -1.55
CA PHE A 137 0.42 -14.02 -2.66
C PHE A 137 1.69 -13.71 -3.47
N MET A 138 2.19 -12.47 -3.46
CA MET A 138 3.36 -12.07 -4.25
C MET A 138 4.60 -11.88 -3.38
N ALA A 139 4.49 -11.16 -2.27
CA ALA A 139 5.64 -10.83 -1.43
C ALA A 139 6.22 -12.02 -0.66
N THR A 140 5.48 -13.12 -0.53
CA THR A 140 5.94 -14.35 0.15
C THR A 140 6.34 -15.48 -0.77
N ASP A 141 6.59 -15.20 -2.05
CA ASP A 141 7.18 -16.18 -2.95
C ASP A 141 8.59 -16.61 -2.46
N PRO A 142 8.82 -17.90 -2.16
CA PRO A 142 10.08 -18.38 -1.61
C PRO A 142 11.25 -18.32 -2.61
N VAL A 143 11.00 -18.19 -3.92
CA VAL A 143 12.06 -18.20 -4.93
C VAL A 143 12.75 -16.84 -5.05
N SER A 144 11.97 -15.78 -4.93
CA SER A 144 12.43 -14.40 -5.16
C SER A 144 12.70 -13.62 -3.87
N SER A 145 12.20 -14.09 -2.73
CA SER A 145 12.44 -13.48 -1.41
C SER A 145 13.77 -13.93 -0.78
N PRO A 146 14.37 -13.14 0.12
CA PRO A 146 15.66 -13.49 0.72
C PRO A 146 15.53 -14.67 1.69
N SER A 147 16.56 -15.52 1.70
CA SER A 147 16.58 -16.77 2.46
C SER A 147 16.74 -16.56 3.96
N MET A 148 17.59 -15.61 4.38
CA MET A 148 17.92 -15.44 5.79
C MET A 148 16.81 -14.74 6.60
N ASN A 149 16.60 -15.22 7.82
CA ASN A 149 15.52 -14.76 8.69
C ASN A 149 15.60 -13.28 9.10
N SER A 150 16.81 -12.70 9.16
CA SER A 150 17.02 -11.26 9.39
C SER A 150 16.74 -10.43 8.12
N SER A 151 17.11 -10.96 6.95
CA SER A 151 16.86 -10.34 5.64
C SER A 151 15.38 -10.18 5.35
N LYS A 152 14.54 -11.16 5.74
CA LYS A 152 13.08 -11.14 5.56
C LYS A 152 12.40 -9.92 6.20
N TRP A 153 12.89 -9.48 7.37
CA TRP A 153 12.38 -8.27 8.04
C TRP A 153 12.73 -6.99 7.27
N ILE A 154 13.98 -6.87 6.83
CA ILE A 154 14.47 -5.69 6.09
C ILE A 154 13.78 -5.61 4.72
N TYR A 155 13.69 -6.75 4.03
CA TYR A 155 13.02 -6.86 2.74
C TYR A 155 11.55 -6.47 2.85
N GLY A 156 10.79 -7.09 3.77
CA GLY A 156 9.37 -6.77 3.97
C GLY A 156 9.14 -5.29 4.31
N GLY A 157 9.99 -4.71 5.16
CA GLY A 157 9.94 -3.28 5.45
C GLY A 157 10.21 -2.40 4.22
N LEU A 158 11.22 -2.74 3.42
CA LEU A 158 11.55 -1.99 2.21
C LEU A 158 10.38 -1.98 1.22
N ILE A 159 9.83 -3.15 0.90
CA ILE A 159 8.73 -3.24 -0.09
C ILE A 159 7.42 -2.63 0.43
N GLY A 160 7.14 -2.71 1.73
CA GLY A 160 5.98 -2.07 2.36
C GLY A 160 6.06 -0.54 2.30
N LEU A 161 7.25 0.02 2.55
CA LEU A 161 7.50 1.45 2.44
C LEU A 161 7.35 1.92 0.98
N VAL A 162 8.04 1.25 0.06
CA VAL A 162 8.05 1.62 -1.36
C VAL A 162 6.65 1.53 -1.96
N THR A 163 5.85 0.53 -1.57
CA THR A 163 4.45 0.38 -2.01
C THR A 163 3.64 1.63 -1.73
N ILE A 164 3.67 2.12 -0.49
CA ILE A 164 2.87 3.28 -0.07
C ILE A 164 3.41 4.56 -0.71
N VAL A 165 4.72 4.71 -0.81
CA VAL A 165 5.36 5.84 -1.49
C VAL A 165 4.93 5.92 -2.95
N ILE A 166 5.00 4.82 -3.71
CA ILE A 166 4.57 4.78 -5.11
C ILE A 166 3.08 5.12 -5.23
N ARG A 167 2.25 4.53 -4.37
CA ARG A 167 0.80 4.72 -4.39
C ARG A 167 0.37 6.17 -4.15
N LEU A 168 1.08 6.87 -3.26
CA LEU A 168 0.81 8.26 -2.93
C LEU A 168 1.41 9.24 -3.95
N ILE A 169 2.61 8.98 -4.46
CA ILE A 169 3.29 9.87 -5.42
C ILE A 169 2.64 9.75 -6.80
N ASN A 170 2.33 8.55 -7.29
CA ASN A 170 1.94 8.33 -8.68
C ASN A 170 0.43 8.01 -8.86
N PRO A 171 -0.38 8.93 -9.44
CA PRO A 171 -1.83 8.75 -9.55
C PRO A 171 -2.23 7.78 -10.65
N ALA A 172 -1.34 7.49 -11.59
CA ALA A 172 -1.61 6.61 -12.72
C ALA A 172 -1.51 5.13 -12.38
N PHE A 173 -0.89 4.77 -11.25
CA PHE A 173 -0.66 3.37 -10.84
C PHE A 173 -1.25 3.09 -9.46
N PRO A 174 -2.57 2.87 -9.38
CA PRO A 174 -3.23 2.48 -8.13
C PRO A 174 -2.72 1.14 -7.57
N GLU A 175 -2.05 0.32 -8.40
CA GLU A 175 -1.45 -0.98 -8.06
C GLU A 175 0.08 -0.90 -7.81
N GLY A 176 0.54 0.09 -7.03
CA GLY A 176 1.97 0.28 -6.72
C GLY A 176 2.68 -0.90 -6.02
N VAL A 177 1.94 -1.93 -5.61
CA VAL A 177 2.42 -3.11 -4.88
C VAL A 177 3.33 -3.97 -5.75
N MET A 178 2.94 -4.26 -7.00
CA MET A 178 3.72 -5.13 -7.88
C MET A 178 5.08 -4.51 -8.20
N LEU A 179 5.10 -3.21 -8.52
CA LEU A 179 6.34 -2.48 -8.79
C LEU A 179 7.27 -2.44 -7.57
N ALA A 180 6.70 -2.26 -6.37
CA ALA A 180 7.46 -2.29 -5.13
C ALA A 180 8.08 -3.66 -4.85
N ILE A 181 7.35 -4.75 -5.13
CA ILE A 181 7.86 -6.12 -4.96
C ILE A 181 8.98 -6.40 -5.98
N LEU A 182 8.80 -6.04 -7.25
CA LEU A 182 9.85 -6.17 -8.26
C LEU A 182 11.11 -5.40 -7.88
N PHE A 183 10.95 -4.16 -7.39
CA PHE A 183 12.05 -3.38 -6.86
C PHE A 183 12.74 -4.09 -5.69
N GLY A 184 11.97 -4.58 -4.70
CA GLY A 184 12.51 -5.34 -3.58
C GLY A 184 13.29 -6.57 -4.01
N ASN A 185 12.79 -7.32 -5.00
CA ASN A 185 13.42 -8.54 -5.50
C ASN A 185 14.81 -8.26 -6.11
N VAL A 186 15.01 -7.09 -6.73
CA VAL A 186 16.33 -6.66 -7.21
C VAL A 186 17.32 -6.43 -6.06
N PHE A 187 16.84 -5.95 -4.92
CA PHE A 187 17.67 -5.72 -3.72
C PHE A 187 17.78 -6.94 -2.80
N ALA A 188 16.97 -7.97 -2.98
CA ALA A 188 16.96 -9.16 -2.12
C ALA A 188 18.35 -9.84 -2.01
N PRO A 189 19.12 -10.06 -3.10
CA PRO A 189 20.46 -10.64 -3.01
C PRO A 189 21.45 -9.74 -2.26
N LEU A 190 21.31 -8.42 -2.39
CA LEU A 190 22.16 -7.46 -1.71
C LEU A 190 21.89 -7.46 -0.20
N ILE A 191 20.62 -7.48 0.20
CA ILE A 191 20.20 -7.57 1.61
C ILE A 191 20.77 -8.87 2.22
N ASP A 192 20.65 -9.98 1.50
CA ASP A 192 21.12 -11.27 1.99
C ASP A 192 22.65 -11.33 2.11
N TYR A 193 23.39 -10.75 1.16
CA TYR A 193 24.85 -10.63 1.25
C TYR A 193 25.30 -9.90 2.53
N TYR A 194 24.66 -8.78 2.85
CA TYR A 194 24.97 -8.03 4.08
C TYR A 194 24.56 -8.79 5.35
N ALA A 195 23.40 -9.45 5.33
CA ALA A 195 22.93 -10.24 6.46
C ALA A 195 23.87 -11.41 6.75
N VAL A 196 24.29 -12.15 5.73
CA VAL A 196 25.26 -13.26 5.83
C VAL A 196 26.61 -12.75 6.32
N ARG A 197 27.09 -11.62 5.80
CA ARG A 197 28.35 -11.02 6.27
C ARG A 197 28.28 -10.63 7.74
N ASN A 198 27.17 -10.07 8.20
CA ASN A 198 26.99 -9.69 9.59
C ASN A 198 26.89 -10.92 10.49
N TYR A 199 26.16 -11.96 10.06
CA TYR A 199 26.09 -13.25 10.73
C TYR A 199 27.49 -13.86 10.89
N ARG A 200 28.27 -13.94 9.80
CA ARG A 200 29.63 -14.48 9.82
C ARG A 200 30.58 -13.70 10.73
N ARG A 201 30.37 -12.39 10.88
CA ARG A 201 31.14 -11.54 11.81
C ARG A 201 30.76 -11.80 13.26
N ALA A 202 29.46 -11.94 13.54
CA ALA A 202 28.95 -12.21 14.89
C ALA A 202 29.42 -13.58 15.43
N TYR A 203 29.53 -14.60 14.56
CA TYR A 203 30.00 -15.94 14.92
C TYR A 203 31.49 -16.18 14.62
N ARG A 204 32.27 -15.12 14.42
CA ARG A 204 33.71 -15.23 14.18
C ARG A 204 34.43 -15.68 15.47
N GLY A 205 34.57 -16.99 15.65
CA GLY A 205 35.24 -17.60 16.82
C GLY A 205 34.37 -18.55 17.64
N GLN A 206 33.13 -18.83 17.22
CA GLN A 206 32.24 -19.81 17.84
C GLN A 206 31.77 -20.83 16.80
N ALA A 207 31.37 -22.03 17.22
CA ALA A 207 30.75 -23.01 16.32
C ALA A 207 29.50 -22.39 15.70
N ILE A 208 29.41 -22.37 14.36
CA ILE A 208 28.33 -21.72 13.62
C ILE A 208 27.05 -22.51 13.88
N PRO A 209 26.03 -21.96 14.59
CA PRO A 209 24.75 -22.64 14.68
C PRO A 209 24.10 -22.64 13.29
N GLU A 210 23.39 -23.72 12.95
CA GLU A 210 22.72 -23.81 11.66
C GLU A 210 21.72 -22.66 11.48
N PRO A 211 21.67 -22.04 10.29
CA PRO A 211 20.72 -20.96 10.03
C PRO A 211 19.29 -21.52 10.03
N SER A 212 18.54 -21.27 11.11
CA SER A 212 17.07 -21.41 11.16
C SER A 212 16.39 -20.34 10.33
#